data_AF-A0AAW0RGZ1-F1
#
_entry.id   AF-A0AAW0RGZ1-F1
#
_cell.length_a   1.000
_cell.length_b   1.000
_cell.length_c   1.000
_cell.angle_alpha   90.00
_cell.angle_beta   90.00
_cell.angle_gamma   90.00
#
_symmetry.space_group_name_H-M   'P 1'
#
loop_
_entity.id
_entity.type
_entity.pdbx_description
1 polymer ?
#
loop_
_entity_poly.entity_id
_entity_poly.type
_entity_poly.pdbx_seq_one_letter_code
_entity_poly.pdbx_strand_id
1 'polypeptide(L)'
;MSTNTSVVDPVLLPASQPIEEELLPGYVADNYYPVQIGQVFDAQYKILCKAFVRGILDSFEIPGPKGLHTCLVYNPLGMTFTELRNRMPEGRFEPRMLQGALQILLVSLDYLHKNSVVHTDISPNNLLCGANDMAPFEQLEKSEQAQASTRKVLGDRTIYLSRQTPKTDGDPILADLGSARFGKEQYQGDIMPLVYRAPEVILGMEWSSKVDIWSVGVMVWDLLEGKRLFLTKNDGANDDEQHLAEMVAFIGPPPVEFLQRSERCARYFDES
;
A
#
# COMPACT_ATOMS: atom_id res chain seq x y z
N MET A 1 -16.68 -5.37 44.86
CA MET A 1 -15.20 -5.26 44.76
C MET A 1 -14.91 -4.45 43.53
N SER A 2 -14.58 -3.17 43.70
CA SER A 2 -14.27 -2.26 42.59
C SER A 2 -12.87 -2.59 42.09
N THR A 3 -12.76 -3.19 40.91
CA THR A 3 -11.48 -3.37 40.23
C THR A 3 -11.00 -2.00 39.79
N ASN A 4 -10.03 -1.46 40.54
CA ASN A 4 -9.32 -0.24 40.20
C ASN A 4 -8.41 -0.56 39.00
N THR A 5 -8.95 -0.57 37.79
CA THR A 5 -8.14 -0.58 36.56
C THR A 5 -7.51 0.79 36.44
N SER A 6 -6.33 0.95 37.07
CA SER A 6 -5.45 2.08 36.87
C SER A 6 -5.02 2.09 35.40
N VAL A 7 -5.72 2.90 34.59
CA VAL A 7 -5.33 3.20 33.21
C VAL A 7 -3.94 3.81 33.27
N VAL A 8 -2.98 3.22 32.56
CA VAL A 8 -1.60 3.71 32.54
C VAL A 8 -1.56 4.99 31.73
N ASP A 9 -0.94 6.04 32.28
CA ASP A 9 -0.76 7.31 31.57
C ASP A 9 -0.02 7.09 30.22
N PRO A 10 -0.43 7.81 29.16
CA PRO A 10 0.21 7.69 27.86
C PRO A 10 1.68 8.11 27.92
N VAL A 11 2.53 7.44 27.14
CA VAL A 11 3.89 7.93 26.91
C VAL A 11 3.83 9.12 25.95
N LEU A 12 4.39 10.26 26.36
CA LEU A 12 4.45 11.46 25.52
C LEU A 12 5.78 11.55 24.77
N LEU A 13 5.70 11.79 23.47
CA LEU A 13 6.87 12.03 22.61
C LEU A 13 7.26 13.51 22.58
N PRO A 14 8.55 13.85 22.46
CA PRO A 14 9.00 15.22 22.23
C PRO A 14 8.39 15.82 20.96
N ALA A 15 8.05 17.11 20.98
CA ALA A 15 7.48 17.81 19.83
C ALA A 15 8.38 17.76 18.57
N SER A 16 9.70 17.73 18.78
CA SER A 16 10.72 17.70 17.73
C SER A 16 10.94 16.32 17.10
N GLN A 17 10.40 15.26 17.69
CA GLN A 17 10.57 13.91 17.16
C GLN A 17 9.51 13.65 16.07
N PRO A 18 9.91 13.37 14.81
CA PRO A 18 8.98 12.95 13.78
C PRO A 18 8.50 11.54 14.08
N ILE A 19 7.22 11.28 13.85
CA ILE A 19 6.64 9.94 13.86
C ILE A 19 6.31 9.47 12.45
N GLU A 20 6.01 8.19 12.26
CA GLU A 20 5.80 7.51 10.97
C GLU A 20 5.03 8.36 9.93
N GLU A 21 3.87 8.91 10.31
CA GLU A 21 3.02 9.74 9.45
C GLU A 21 3.75 10.98 8.90
N GLU A 22 4.58 11.61 9.72
CA GLU A 22 5.32 12.83 9.37
C GLU A 22 6.56 12.55 8.51
N LEU A 23 6.90 11.27 8.31
CA LEU A 23 7.97 10.85 7.41
C LEU A 23 7.46 10.62 5.98
N LEU A 24 6.14 10.72 5.74
CA LEU A 24 5.56 10.52 4.42
C LEU A 24 5.93 11.67 3.48
N PRO A 25 6.39 11.38 2.24
CA PRO A 25 6.61 12.40 1.23
C PRO A 25 5.33 13.21 0.95
N GLY A 26 5.41 14.54 1.03
CA GLY A 26 4.26 15.41 0.79
C GLY A 26 3.30 15.55 1.97
N TYR A 27 3.71 15.14 3.19
CA TYR A 27 2.92 15.35 4.39
C TYR A 27 2.51 16.82 4.58
N VAL A 28 1.20 17.06 4.67
CA VAL A 28 0.60 18.35 5.02
C VAL A 28 -0.36 18.13 6.17
N ALA A 29 0.00 18.67 7.34
CA ALA A 29 -0.77 18.60 8.58
C ALA A 29 -2.27 18.85 8.42
N ASP A 30 -2.61 19.80 7.55
CA ASP A 30 -3.95 20.34 7.35
C ASP A 30 -4.91 19.35 6.67
N ASN A 31 -4.37 18.33 6.01
CA ASN A 31 -5.16 17.31 5.36
C ASN A 31 -5.68 16.25 6.35
N TYR A 32 -5.19 16.24 7.59
CA TYR A 32 -5.49 15.22 8.59
C TYR A 32 -6.47 15.73 9.66
N TYR A 33 -7.40 14.87 10.05
CA TYR A 33 -8.38 15.17 11.10
C TYR A 33 -7.77 14.95 12.50
N PRO A 34 -7.89 15.90 13.45
CA PRO A 34 -7.34 15.78 14.80
C PRO A 34 -8.19 14.83 15.67
N VAL A 35 -8.01 13.52 15.48
CA VAL A 35 -8.78 12.47 16.16
C VAL A 35 -8.53 12.43 17.67
N GLN A 36 -9.54 12.03 18.45
CA GLN A 36 -9.41 11.69 19.87
C GLN A 36 -9.74 10.22 20.12
N ILE A 37 -8.95 9.53 20.94
CA ILE A 37 -9.23 8.13 21.32
C ILE A 37 -10.60 8.05 22.00
N GLY A 38 -11.45 7.14 21.50
CA GLY A 38 -12.83 6.94 21.99
C GLY A 38 -13.88 7.77 21.25
N GLN A 39 -13.49 8.59 20.28
CA GLN A 39 -14.43 9.29 19.40
C GLN A 39 -15.18 8.29 18.52
N VAL A 40 -16.51 8.31 18.57
CA VAL A 40 -17.39 7.44 17.78
C VAL A 40 -17.92 8.22 16.59
N PHE A 41 -17.86 7.62 15.41
CA PHE A 41 -18.40 8.15 14.16
C PHE A 41 -19.48 7.20 13.64
N ASP A 42 -20.53 7.77 13.04
CA ASP A 42 -21.80 7.13 12.64
C ASP A 42 -21.78 5.59 12.52
N ALA A 43 -22.46 4.93 13.45
CA ALA A 43 -22.38 3.48 13.64
C ALA A 43 -23.30 2.72 12.67
N GLN A 44 -22.82 2.32 11.48
CA GLN A 44 -23.51 1.35 10.62
C GLN A 44 -22.52 0.43 9.86
N TYR A 45 -22.86 -0.87 9.72
CA TYR A 45 -22.08 -1.84 8.95
C TYR A 45 -22.92 -2.46 7.83
N LYS A 46 -22.38 -2.53 6.61
CA LYS A 46 -22.87 -3.40 5.52
C LYS A 46 -21.70 -3.97 4.74
N ILE A 47 -21.60 -5.30 4.67
CA ILE A 47 -20.50 -6.02 4.02
C ILE A 47 -20.82 -6.29 2.54
N LEU A 48 -20.01 -5.75 1.63
CA LEU A 48 -19.97 -6.13 0.21
C LEU A 48 -18.51 -6.11 -0.27
N CYS A 49 -17.89 -7.30 -0.36
CA CYS A 49 -17.20 -7.76 -1.58
C CYS A 49 -16.51 -9.11 -1.34
N LYS A 50 -16.73 -10.05 -2.28
CA LYS A 50 -16.23 -11.43 -2.27
C LYS A 50 -14.99 -11.62 -3.17
N ALA A 51 -14.36 -10.53 -3.58
CA ALA A 51 -13.35 -10.53 -4.65
C ALA A 51 -11.91 -10.39 -4.16
N PHE A 52 -11.63 -10.57 -2.86
CA PHE A 52 -10.30 -10.37 -2.25
C PHE A 52 -9.70 -8.97 -2.49
N VAL A 53 -10.54 -8.00 -2.86
CA VAL A 53 -10.24 -6.57 -2.92
C VAL A 53 -10.89 -5.91 -1.71
N ARG A 54 -10.18 -4.98 -1.06
CA ARG A 54 -10.65 -4.26 0.11
C ARG A 54 -11.83 -3.35 -0.26
N GLY A 55 -13.04 -3.79 0.08
CA GLY A 55 -14.26 -3.02 -0.11
C GLY A 55 -14.49 -1.98 0.98
N ILE A 56 -15.00 -0.82 0.58
CA ILE A 56 -15.51 0.21 1.50
C ILE A 56 -16.84 -0.29 2.07
N LEU A 57 -16.95 -0.33 3.40
CA LEU A 57 -18.17 -0.70 4.11
C LEU A 57 -19.12 0.48 4.23
N ASP A 58 -18.55 1.67 4.47
CA ASP A 58 -19.29 2.91 4.63
C ASP A 58 -18.37 4.12 4.34
N SER A 59 -18.97 5.27 4.07
CA SER A 59 -18.26 6.53 3.93
C SER A 59 -19.09 7.68 4.47
N PHE A 60 -18.46 8.55 5.25
CA PHE A 60 -19.09 9.74 5.83
C PHE A 60 -18.10 10.91 5.86
N GLU A 61 -18.56 12.09 6.24
CA GLU A 61 -17.72 13.29 6.36
C GLU A 61 -17.74 13.82 7.79
N ILE A 62 -16.57 14.27 8.27
CA ILE A 62 -16.45 14.92 9.57
C ILE A 62 -15.99 16.38 9.37
N PRO A 63 -16.67 17.36 10.00
CA PRO A 63 -16.16 18.73 10.05
C PRO A 63 -14.93 18.81 10.95
N GLY A 64 -13.80 19.19 10.37
CA GLY A 64 -12.55 19.52 11.06
C GLY A 64 -12.25 21.02 11.06
N PRO A 65 -11.19 21.47 11.75
CA PRO A 65 -10.84 22.89 11.88
C PRO A 65 -10.54 23.60 10.55
N LYS A 66 -10.19 22.84 9.50
CA LYS A 66 -9.76 23.35 8.19
C LYS A 66 -10.66 22.94 7.02
N GLY A 67 -11.76 22.23 7.29
CA GLY A 67 -12.69 21.77 6.25
C GLY A 67 -13.38 20.46 6.62
N LEU A 68 -14.13 19.91 5.67
CA LEU A 68 -14.70 18.58 5.77
C LEU A 68 -13.62 17.53 5.45
N HIS A 69 -13.57 16.46 6.24
CA HIS A 69 -12.68 15.32 5.99
C HIS A 69 -13.54 14.11 5.63
N THR A 70 -13.28 13.53 4.46
CA THR A 70 -13.92 12.27 4.04
C THR A 70 -13.32 11.10 4.81
N CYS A 71 -14.18 10.26 5.38
CA CYS A 71 -13.82 9.07 6.12
C CYS A 71 -14.34 7.83 5.41
N LEU A 72 -13.46 6.84 5.23
CA LEU A 72 -13.77 5.57 4.59
C LEU A 72 -13.65 4.45 5.63
N VAL A 73 -14.70 3.66 5.78
CA VAL A 73 -14.78 2.56 6.74
C VAL A 73 -14.48 1.25 6.04
N TYR A 74 -13.63 0.43 6.65
CA TYR A 74 -13.20 -0.86 6.11
C TYR A 74 -13.27 -1.96 7.16
N ASN A 75 -13.36 -3.22 6.70
CA ASN A 75 -13.02 -4.34 7.58
C ASN A 75 -11.55 -4.20 8.04
N PRO A 76 -11.26 -4.55 9.30
CA PRO A 76 -9.88 -4.56 9.77
C PRO A 76 -9.11 -5.69 9.08
N LEU A 77 -7.87 -5.39 8.71
CA LEU A 77 -6.93 -6.31 8.10
C LEU A 77 -5.66 -6.34 8.97
N GLY A 78 -4.92 -7.44 8.88
CA GLY A 78 -3.64 -7.57 9.54
C GLY A 78 -2.54 -6.79 8.82
N MET A 79 -1.31 -7.19 9.08
CA MET A 79 -0.11 -6.58 8.52
C MET A 79 -0.04 -6.65 6.99
N THR A 80 0.73 -5.75 6.39
CA THR A 80 1.09 -5.80 4.97
C THR A 80 2.02 -6.98 4.69
N PHE A 81 2.14 -7.38 3.43
CA PHE A 81 3.08 -8.41 3.01
C PHE A 81 4.54 -7.96 3.19
N THR A 82 4.82 -6.65 3.11
CA THR A 82 6.14 -6.10 3.50
C THR A 82 6.46 -6.41 4.96
N GLU A 83 5.54 -6.11 5.86
CA GLU A 83 5.71 -6.36 7.30
C GLU A 83 5.81 -7.85 7.60
N LEU A 84 4.97 -8.67 6.95
CA LEU A 84 5.02 -10.13 7.09
C LEU A 84 6.38 -10.67 6.63
N ARG A 85 6.88 -10.23 5.48
CA ARG A 85 8.19 -10.64 4.94
C ARG A 85 9.32 -10.28 5.89
N ASN A 86 9.29 -9.08 6.47
CA ASN A 86 10.32 -8.64 7.43
C ASN A 86 10.36 -9.50 8.70
N ARG A 87 9.27 -10.24 9.01
CA ARG A 87 9.21 -11.19 10.13
C ARG A 87 9.63 -12.62 9.75
N MET A 88 9.82 -12.90 8.46
CA MET A 88 10.24 -14.22 8.00
C MET A 88 11.75 -14.42 8.10
N PRO A 89 12.23 -15.67 8.26
CA PRO A 89 13.65 -15.98 8.16
C PRO A 89 14.23 -15.48 6.84
N GLU A 90 15.40 -14.83 6.91
CA GLU A 90 16.09 -14.24 5.75
C GLU A 90 15.28 -13.17 4.99
N GLY A 91 14.17 -12.68 5.54
CA GLY A 91 13.35 -11.65 4.89
C GLY A 91 12.71 -12.12 3.59
N ARG A 92 12.33 -13.41 3.49
CA ARG A 92 11.73 -13.99 2.28
C ARG A 92 10.57 -14.93 2.59
N PHE A 93 9.70 -15.10 1.60
CA PHE A 93 8.57 -16.01 1.67
C PHE A 93 8.95 -17.41 1.22
N GLU A 94 8.34 -18.41 1.85
CA GLU A 94 8.40 -19.78 1.33
C GLU A 94 7.64 -19.87 0.00
N PRO A 95 8.17 -20.57 -1.02
CA PRO A 95 7.56 -20.63 -2.35
C PRO A 95 6.09 -21.10 -2.35
N ARG A 96 5.74 -22.06 -1.50
CA ARG A 96 4.36 -22.57 -1.38
C ARG A 96 3.38 -21.52 -0.86
N MET A 97 3.82 -20.74 0.14
CA MET A 97 3.02 -19.67 0.70
C MET A 97 2.81 -18.56 -0.32
N LEU A 98 3.86 -18.16 -1.03
CA LEU A 98 3.74 -17.15 -2.08
C LEU A 98 2.89 -17.63 -3.24
N GLN A 99 2.98 -18.90 -3.64
CA GLN A 99 2.15 -19.47 -4.70
C GLN A 99 0.65 -19.35 -4.36
N GLY A 100 0.25 -19.69 -3.14
CA GLY A 100 -1.13 -19.52 -2.68
C GLY A 100 -1.58 -18.06 -2.70
N ALA A 101 -0.74 -17.16 -2.19
CA ALA A 101 -1.05 -15.73 -2.18
C ALA A 101 -1.17 -15.14 -3.59
N LEU A 102 -0.30 -15.56 -4.52
CA LEU A 102 -0.30 -15.12 -5.91
C LEU A 102 -1.59 -15.55 -6.63
N GLN A 103 -2.09 -16.76 -6.38
CA GLN A 103 -3.36 -17.21 -6.96
C GLN A 103 -4.51 -16.28 -6.58
N ILE A 104 -4.58 -15.88 -5.31
CA ILE A 104 -5.63 -15.00 -4.79
C ILE A 104 -5.47 -13.57 -5.33
N LEU A 105 -4.24 -13.07 -5.41
CA LEU A 105 -3.97 -11.77 -6.03
C LEU A 105 -4.38 -11.74 -7.50
N LEU A 106 -4.10 -12.79 -8.26
CA LEU A 106 -4.50 -12.88 -9.66
C LEU A 106 -6.02 -12.95 -9.83
N VAL A 107 -6.75 -13.59 -8.91
CA VAL A 107 -8.22 -13.53 -8.87
C VAL A 107 -8.72 -12.10 -8.59
N SER A 108 -8.06 -11.39 -7.68
CA SER A 108 -8.39 -9.99 -7.36
C SER A 108 -8.19 -9.08 -8.57
N LEU A 109 -7.06 -9.24 -9.27
CA LEU A 109 -6.73 -8.48 -10.48
C LEU A 109 -7.67 -8.83 -11.65
N ASP A 110 -7.99 -10.11 -11.86
CA ASP A 110 -8.97 -10.52 -12.88
C ASP A 110 -10.33 -9.86 -12.64
N TYR A 111 -10.78 -9.80 -11.38
CA TYR A 111 -12.00 -9.09 -11.01
C TYR A 111 -11.90 -7.58 -11.34
N LEU A 112 -10.82 -6.90 -10.93
CA LEU A 112 -10.64 -5.47 -11.21
C LEU A 112 -10.59 -5.19 -12.71
N HIS A 113 -9.79 -5.96 -13.45
CA HIS A 113 -9.54 -5.74 -14.88
C HIS A 113 -10.79 -5.99 -15.71
N LYS A 114 -11.60 -7.01 -15.38
CA LYS A 114 -12.91 -7.26 -16.02
C LYS A 114 -13.94 -6.15 -15.77
N ASN A 115 -13.77 -5.38 -14.70
CA ASN A 115 -14.60 -4.22 -14.38
C ASN A 115 -13.91 -2.89 -14.78
N SER A 116 -12.93 -2.94 -15.68
CA SER A 116 -12.22 -1.77 -16.21
C SER A 116 -11.54 -0.91 -15.13
N VAL A 117 -11.02 -1.57 -14.08
CA VAL A 117 -10.21 -0.95 -13.04
C VAL A 117 -8.77 -1.43 -13.17
N VAL A 118 -7.82 -0.50 -13.20
CA VAL A 118 -6.38 -0.77 -13.14
C VAL A 118 -5.85 -0.25 -11.81
N HIS A 119 -5.12 -1.06 -11.05
CA HIS A 119 -4.66 -0.70 -9.71
C HIS A 119 -3.54 0.35 -9.76
N THR A 120 -2.57 0.15 -10.64
CA THR A 120 -1.39 1.00 -10.91
C THR A 120 -0.38 1.13 -9.77
N ASP A 121 -0.59 0.44 -8.65
CA ASP A 121 0.28 0.46 -7.49
C ASP A 121 0.34 -0.91 -6.80
N ILE A 122 0.59 -1.96 -7.58
CA ILE A 122 0.73 -3.31 -7.02
C ILE A 122 2.10 -3.43 -6.35
N SER A 123 2.08 -3.66 -5.03
CA SER A 123 3.29 -3.86 -4.22
C SER A 123 2.95 -4.65 -2.95
N PRO A 124 3.96 -5.16 -2.21
CA PRO A 124 3.72 -5.86 -0.95
C PRO A 124 3.15 -4.95 0.17
N ASN A 125 3.20 -3.62 0.01
CA ASN A 125 2.57 -2.69 0.95
C ASN A 125 1.04 -2.67 0.79
N ASN A 126 0.56 -2.90 -0.43
CA ASN A 126 -0.86 -2.84 -0.79
C ASN A 126 -1.53 -4.23 -0.77
N LEU A 127 -0.80 -5.26 -0.34
CA LEU A 127 -1.34 -6.60 -0.09
C LEU A 127 -1.33 -6.85 1.42
N LEU A 128 -2.50 -6.94 2.03
CA LEU A 128 -2.64 -7.10 3.48
C LEU A 128 -3.12 -8.51 3.84
N CYS A 129 -2.69 -9.02 4.98
CA CYS A 129 -3.22 -10.26 5.53
C CYS A 129 -4.68 -10.08 5.93
N GLY A 130 -5.58 -10.90 5.37
CA GLY A 130 -6.96 -11.00 5.86
C GLY A 130 -7.02 -11.55 7.27
N ALA A 131 -8.22 -11.60 7.84
CA ALA A 131 -8.44 -12.16 9.16
C ALA A 131 -9.68 -13.05 9.16
N ASN A 132 -9.51 -14.31 9.59
CA ASN A 132 -10.63 -15.23 9.78
C ASN A 132 -11.25 -15.10 11.17
N ASP A 133 -10.48 -14.59 12.13
CA ASP A 133 -10.88 -14.33 13.51
C ASP A 133 -10.65 -12.86 13.88
N MET A 134 -11.58 -12.28 14.64
CA MET A 134 -11.52 -10.92 15.13
C MET A 134 -10.80 -10.78 16.48
N ALA A 135 -10.52 -11.90 17.17
CA ALA A 135 -9.85 -11.91 18.47
C ALA A 135 -8.54 -11.09 18.52
N PRO A 136 -7.66 -11.07 17.48
CA PRO A 136 -6.47 -10.22 17.51
C PRO A 136 -6.79 -8.73 17.55
N PHE A 137 -7.87 -8.30 16.91
CA PHE A 137 -8.31 -6.90 16.93
C PHE A 137 -9.02 -6.53 18.23
N GLU A 138 -9.83 -7.44 18.80
CA GLU A 138 -10.43 -7.24 20.12
C GLU A 138 -9.36 -7.12 21.22
N GLN A 139 -8.27 -7.91 21.11
CA GLN A 139 -7.12 -7.79 22.02
C GLN A 139 -6.41 -6.45 21.85
N LEU A 140 -6.26 -5.98 20.60
CA LEU A 140 -5.69 -4.68 20.32
C LEU A 140 -6.55 -3.56 20.95
N GLU A 141 -7.87 -3.62 20.80
CA GLU A 141 -8.80 -2.67 21.42
C GLU A 141 -8.67 -2.67 22.96
N LYS A 142 -8.68 -3.85 23.59
CA LYS A 142 -8.48 -3.98 25.05
C LYS A 142 -7.12 -3.42 25.49
N SER A 143 -6.08 -3.61 24.69
CA SER A 143 -4.74 -3.08 24.98
C SER A 143 -4.71 -1.55 24.91
N GLU A 144 -5.44 -0.96 23.96
CA GLU A 144 -5.56 0.49 23.79
C GLU A 144 -6.36 1.13 24.93
N GLN A 145 -7.40 0.44 25.41
CA GLN A 145 -8.17 0.88 26.58
C GLN A 145 -7.35 0.79 27.88
N ALA A 146 -6.52 -0.25 28.03
CA ALA A 146 -5.70 -0.47 29.22
C ALA A 146 -4.50 0.49 29.29
N GLN A 147 -3.87 0.75 28.15
CA GLN A 147 -2.74 1.65 28.01
C GLN A 147 -2.95 2.44 26.73
N ALA A 148 -3.09 3.76 26.82
CA ALA A 148 -3.28 4.58 25.63
C ALA A 148 -2.01 4.61 24.76
N SER A 149 -2.18 4.73 23.43
CA SER A 149 -1.07 4.84 22.49
C SER A 149 -0.15 5.99 22.84
N THR A 150 1.14 5.72 22.71
CA THR A 150 2.20 6.73 22.73
C THR A 150 1.83 7.83 21.75
N ARG A 151 1.99 9.10 22.16
CA ARG A 151 1.51 10.23 21.37
C ARG A 151 2.35 11.47 21.50
N LYS A 152 2.31 12.28 20.48
CA LYS A 152 2.85 13.64 20.45
C LYS A 152 1.69 14.63 20.54
N VAL A 153 1.71 15.49 21.55
CA VAL A 153 0.68 16.53 21.73
C VAL A 153 1.24 17.85 21.23
N LEU A 154 0.60 18.42 20.22
CA LEU A 154 0.88 19.74 19.66
C LEU A 154 -0.25 20.70 20.06
N GLY A 155 -0.06 22.00 19.79
CA GLY A 155 -1.04 23.01 20.20
C GLY A 155 -2.44 22.81 19.58
N ASP A 156 -2.50 22.41 18.32
CA ASP A 156 -3.72 22.28 17.52
C ASP A 156 -4.15 20.83 17.25
N ARG A 157 -3.32 19.83 17.59
CA ARG A 157 -3.55 18.42 17.28
C ARG A 157 -2.76 17.47 18.16
N THR A 158 -3.20 16.22 18.20
CA THR A 158 -2.44 15.10 18.78
C THR A 158 -2.11 14.13 17.66
N ILE A 159 -0.85 13.70 17.59
CA ILE A 159 -0.40 12.69 16.63
C ILE A 159 -0.06 11.42 17.41
N TYR A 160 -0.70 10.31 17.06
CA TYR A 160 -0.55 9.04 17.76
C TYR A 160 0.48 8.17 17.06
N LEU A 161 1.36 7.53 17.83
CA LEU A 161 2.22 6.49 17.29
C LEU A 161 1.38 5.24 17.04
N SER A 162 1.42 4.75 15.81
CA SER A 162 0.71 3.53 15.38
C SER A 162 1.05 2.34 16.28
N ARG A 163 0.02 1.58 16.66
CA ARG A 163 0.21 0.24 17.22
C ARG A 163 0.71 -0.69 16.14
N GLN A 164 1.46 -1.72 16.55
CA GLN A 164 1.79 -2.80 15.63
C GLN A 164 0.50 -3.49 15.15
N THR A 165 0.38 -3.65 13.84
CA THR A 165 -0.69 -4.45 13.23
C THR A 165 -0.63 -5.89 13.74
N PRO A 166 -1.78 -6.47 14.13
CA PRO A 166 -1.82 -7.81 14.65
C PRO A 166 -1.46 -8.82 13.55
N LYS A 167 -0.92 -9.97 13.97
CA LYS A 167 -0.78 -11.12 13.08
C LYS A 167 -2.16 -11.77 12.91
N THR A 168 -2.54 -11.96 11.66
CA THR A 168 -3.79 -12.59 11.26
C THR A 168 -3.52 -13.74 10.31
N ASP A 169 -4.51 -14.59 10.08
CA ASP A 169 -4.41 -15.87 9.38
C ASP A 169 -5.33 -15.99 8.15
N GLY A 170 -5.91 -14.87 7.70
CA GLY A 170 -6.79 -14.85 6.55
C GLY A 170 -6.06 -14.68 5.22
N ASP A 171 -6.80 -14.96 4.15
CA ASP A 171 -6.36 -14.81 2.77
C ASP A 171 -5.87 -13.37 2.47
N PRO A 172 -4.91 -13.19 1.56
CA PRO A 172 -4.46 -11.86 1.18
C PRO A 172 -5.58 -11.04 0.55
N ILE A 173 -5.63 -9.77 0.94
CA ILE A 173 -6.59 -8.78 0.44
C ILE A 173 -5.81 -7.66 -0.25
N LEU A 174 -6.10 -7.42 -1.52
CA LEU A 174 -5.58 -6.29 -2.27
C LEU A 174 -6.28 -5.00 -1.80
N ALA A 175 -5.51 -4.01 -1.38
CA ALA A 175 -5.99 -2.76 -0.83
C ALA A 175 -5.39 -1.56 -1.54
N ASP A 176 -5.89 -0.37 -1.17
CA ASP A 176 -5.45 0.93 -1.67
C ASP A 176 -5.68 1.16 -3.17
N LEU A 177 -6.91 1.57 -3.49
CA LEU A 177 -7.29 2.03 -4.83
C LEU A 177 -7.09 3.54 -5.02
N GLY A 178 -6.31 4.22 -4.16
CA GLY A 178 -6.09 5.67 -4.23
C GLY A 178 -5.43 6.12 -5.54
N SER A 179 -4.60 5.25 -6.12
CA SER A 179 -3.96 5.48 -7.43
C SER A 179 -4.71 4.84 -8.60
N ALA A 180 -5.81 4.13 -8.36
CA ALA A 180 -6.48 3.34 -9.39
C ALA A 180 -7.04 4.20 -10.54
N ARG A 181 -7.25 3.56 -11.68
CA ARG A 181 -7.75 4.19 -12.91
C ARG A 181 -8.94 3.41 -13.43
N PHE A 182 -9.96 4.14 -13.89
CA PHE A 182 -11.31 3.60 -14.13
C PHE A 182 -11.81 3.90 -15.55
N GLY A 183 -12.50 2.92 -16.13
CA GLY A 183 -13.43 3.12 -17.25
C GLY A 183 -12.80 3.28 -18.62
N LYS A 184 -11.49 3.13 -18.77
CA LYS A 184 -10.79 3.11 -20.07
C LYS A 184 -9.97 1.83 -20.24
N GLU A 185 -9.76 1.44 -21.49
CA GLU A 185 -8.89 0.32 -21.87
C GLU A 185 -7.42 0.73 -21.94
N GLN A 186 -7.16 2.01 -22.30
CA GLN A 186 -5.84 2.58 -22.46
C GLN A 186 -5.73 3.93 -21.76
N TYR A 187 -4.53 4.19 -21.24
CA TYR A 187 -4.19 5.39 -20.51
C TYR A 187 -2.77 5.85 -20.88
N GLN A 188 -2.46 7.10 -20.50
CA GLN A 188 -1.15 7.69 -20.58
C GLN A 188 -0.86 8.42 -19.27
N GLY A 189 0.42 8.75 -19.04
CA GLY A 189 0.88 9.52 -17.88
C GLY A 189 1.66 8.67 -16.87
N ASP A 190 2.22 9.37 -15.89
CA ASP A 190 3.08 8.78 -14.87
C ASP A 190 2.25 8.10 -13.76
N ILE A 191 2.52 6.83 -13.55
CA ILE A 191 1.91 5.96 -12.55
C ILE A 191 2.98 5.01 -12.00
N MET A 192 2.62 4.27 -10.96
CA MET A 192 3.46 3.26 -10.32
C MET A 192 4.69 3.86 -9.59
N PRO A 193 5.03 3.33 -8.41
CA PRO A 193 6.33 3.60 -7.81
C PRO A 193 7.45 3.14 -8.73
N LEU A 194 8.54 3.92 -8.79
CA LEU A 194 9.66 3.69 -9.72
C LEU A 194 10.17 2.23 -9.70
N VAL A 195 10.35 1.64 -8.51
CA VAL A 195 10.83 0.25 -8.34
C VAL A 195 9.92 -0.81 -8.97
N TYR A 196 8.63 -0.53 -9.16
CA TYR A 196 7.63 -1.45 -9.72
C TYR A 196 7.15 -1.03 -11.11
N ARG A 197 7.65 0.09 -11.64
CA ARG A 197 7.14 0.76 -12.83
C ARG A 197 7.41 -0.08 -14.08
N ALA A 198 6.42 -0.15 -14.96
CA ALA A 198 6.53 -0.89 -16.22
C ALA A 198 7.33 -0.10 -17.26
N PRO A 199 8.05 -0.76 -18.18
CA PRO A 199 8.87 -0.09 -19.20
C PRO A 199 8.04 0.81 -20.11
N GLU A 200 6.79 0.42 -20.45
CA GLU A 200 5.90 1.26 -21.26
C GLU A 200 5.53 2.57 -20.56
N VAL A 201 5.46 2.59 -19.23
CA VAL A 201 5.19 3.81 -18.45
C VAL A 201 6.40 4.73 -18.47
N ILE A 202 7.60 4.18 -18.24
CA ILE A 202 8.87 4.94 -18.29
C ILE A 202 9.08 5.57 -19.66
N LEU A 203 8.80 4.81 -20.72
CA LEU A 203 8.96 5.25 -22.11
C LEU A 203 7.79 6.15 -22.59
N GLY A 204 6.86 6.50 -21.70
CA GLY A 204 5.73 7.38 -22.00
C GLY A 204 4.78 6.83 -23.06
N MET A 205 4.70 5.50 -23.20
CA MET A 205 3.77 4.83 -24.10
C MET A 205 2.36 4.80 -23.49
N GLU A 206 1.39 4.46 -24.34
CA GLU A 206 0.09 4.01 -23.87
C GLU A 206 0.20 2.68 -23.13
N TRP A 207 -0.48 2.63 -21.99
CA TRP A 207 -0.49 1.48 -21.10
C TRP A 207 -1.92 1.05 -20.76
N SER A 208 -2.05 -0.18 -20.29
CA SER A 208 -3.32 -0.84 -19.96
C SER A 208 -3.21 -1.57 -18.62
N SER A 209 -4.20 -2.40 -18.28
CA SER A 209 -4.18 -3.22 -17.06
C SER A 209 -2.94 -4.14 -16.93
N LYS A 210 -2.20 -4.36 -18.02
CA LYS A 210 -0.97 -5.18 -18.03
C LYS A 210 0.15 -4.60 -17.17
N VAL A 211 0.12 -3.31 -16.83
CA VAL A 211 1.09 -2.73 -15.90
C VAL A 211 0.99 -3.35 -14.50
N ASP A 212 -0.21 -3.74 -14.06
CA ASP A 212 -0.39 -4.45 -12.78
C ASP A 212 0.29 -5.82 -12.83
N ILE A 213 0.23 -6.51 -13.97
CA ILE A 213 0.86 -7.83 -14.16
C ILE A 213 2.38 -7.72 -14.17
N TRP A 214 2.94 -6.64 -14.75
CA TRP A 214 4.36 -6.33 -14.64
C TRP A 214 4.77 -6.19 -13.17
N SER A 215 4.07 -5.34 -12.41
CA SER A 215 4.33 -5.15 -10.98
C SER A 215 4.21 -6.43 -10.17
N VAL A 216 3.25 -7.32 -10.49
CA VAL A 216 3.18 -8.66 -9.87
C VAL A 216 4.47 -9.44 -10.08
N GLY A 217 5.05 -9.43 -11.28
CA GLY A 217 6.30 -10.12 -11.58
C GLY A 217 7.47 -9.60 -10.73
N VAL A 218 7.62 -8.27 -10.65
CA VAL A 218 8.63 -7.61 -9.82
C VAL A 218 8.40 -7.92 -8.33
N MET A 219 7.15 -7.85 -7.88
CA MET A 219 6.78 -8.13 -6.49
C MET A 219 7.08 -9.58 -6.07
N VAL A 220 6.83 -10.56 -6.93
CA VAL A 220 7.12 -11.97 -6.66
C VAL A 220 8.61 -12.17 -6.40
N TRP A 221 9.49 -11.53 -7.17
CA TRP A 221 10.93 -11.56 -6.92
C TRP A 221 11.28 -10.98 -5.54
N ASP A 222 10.77 -9.78 -5.23
CA ASP A 222 11.01 -9.10 -3.96
C ASP A 222 10.60 -9.92 -2.73
N LEU A 223 9.56 -10.75 -2.88
CA LEU A 223 9.05 -11.63 -1.84
C LEU A 223 9.84 -12.95 -1.73
N LEU A 224 10.38 -13.49 -2.84
CA LEU A 224 11.15 -14.75 -2.84
C LEU A 224 12.63 -14.55 -2.48
N GLU A 225 13.24 -13.50 -3.01
CA GLU A 225 14.69 -13.27 -2.90
C GLU A 225 15.08 -12.41 -1.70
N GLY A 226 14.09 -11.76 -1.06
CA GLY A 226 14.31 -10.86 0.08
C GLY A 226 15.07 -9.57 -0.26
N LYS A 227 15.29 -9.31 -1.55
CA LYS A 227 15.95 -8.11 -2.10
C LYS A 227 15.16 -7.62 -3.32
N ARG A 228 15.34 -6.35 -3.66
CA ARG A 228 14.68 -5.75 -4.82
C ARG A 228 15.16 -6.39 -6.12
N LEU A 229 14.25 -6.60 -7.08
CA LEU A 229 14.63 -6.97 -8.45
C LEU A 229 15.40 -5.83 -9.14
N PHE A 230 14.87 -4.62 -9.02
CA PHE A 230 15.47 -3.38 -9.51
C PHE A 230 15.74 -2.46 -8.33
N LEU A 231 16.96 -1.97 -8.21
CA LEU A 231 17.41 -1.26 -7.01
C LEU A 231 17.04 0.22 -7.03
N THR A 232 17.04 0.84 -8.22
CA THR A 232 16.77 2.28 -8.46
C THR A 232 17.45 3.20 -7.45
N LYS A 233 18.56 3.82 -7.83
CA LYS A 233 19.12 4.88 -6.98
C LYS A 233 18.23 6.12 -7.17
N ASN A 234 17.61 6.61 -6.11
CA ASN A 234 16.97 7.93 -6.10
C ASN A 234 18.04 9.00 -5.87
N ASP A 235 19.00 9.12 -6.79
CA ASP A 235 20.02 10.16 -6.76
C ASP A 235 19.69 11.34 -7.70
N GLY A 236 18.60 11.27 -8.46
CA GLY A 236 18.02 12.40 -9.18
C GLY A 236 17.84 12.17 -10.68
N ALA A 237 18.37 13.07 -11.52
CA ALA A 237 17.90 13.34 -12.89
C ALA A 237 17.82 12.16 -13.90
N ASN A 238 18.29 10.95 -13.55
CA ASN A 238 18.38 9.78 -14.43
C ASN A 238 17.70 8.50 -13.87
N ASP A 239 16.81 8.63 -12.89
CA ASP A 239 16.09 7.51 -12.26
C ASP A 239 15.47 6.52 -13.28
N ASP A 240 14.81 7.05 -14.32
CA ASP A 240 14.18 6.27 -15.39
C ASP A 240 15.19 5.57 -16.32
N GLU A 241 16.32 6.23 -16.63
CA GLU A 241 17.37 5.68 -17.50
C GLU A 241 18.09 4.51 -16.81
N GLN A 242 18.44 4.70 -15.53
CA GLN A 242 19.05 3.64 -14.74
C GLN A 242 18.09 2.46 -14.61
N HIS A 243 16.81 2.71 -14.36
CA HIS A 243 15.84 1.64 -14.21
C HIS A 243 15.67 0.82 -15.51
N LEU A 244 15.61 1.48 -16.67
CA LEU A 244 15.60 0.79 -17.96
C LEU A 244 16.89 -0.01 -18.20
N ALA A 245 18.06 0.53 -17.83
CA ALA A 245 19.32 -0.20 -17.95
C ALA A 245 19.35 -1.45 -17.05
N GLU A 246 18.83 -1.37 -15.82
CA GLU A 246 18.68 -2.51 -14.92
C GLU A 246 17.73 -3.58 -15.49
N MET A 247 16.60 -3.16 -16.09
CA MET A 247 15.71 -4.07 -16.82
C MET A 247 16.46 -4.79 -17.94
N VAL A 248 17.13 -4.06 -18.82
CA VAL A 248 17.86 -4.62 -19.98
C VAL A 248 18.97 -5.58 -19.54
N ALA A 249 19.70 -5.23 -18.49
CA ALA A 249 20.74 -6.09 -17.94
C ALA A 249 20.20 -7.43 -17.42
N PHE A 250 18.95 -7.46 -16.94
CA PHE A 250 18.35 -8.65 -16.34
C PHE A 250 17.55 -9.50 -17.33
N ILE A 251 16.66 -8.90 -18.13
CA ILE A 251 15.78 -9.62 -19.07
C ILE A 251 16.18 -9.51 -20.54
N GLY A 252 17.24 -8.77 -20.85
CA GLY A 252 17.68 -8.48 -22.22
C GLY A 252 16.99 -7.24 -22.82
N PRO A 253 17.42 -6.84 -24.04
CA PRO A 253 16.86 -5.66 -24.70
C PRO A 253 15.38 -5.85 -25.06
N PRO A 254 14.56 -4.78 -25.08
CA PRO A 254 13.18 -4.89 -25.52
C PRO A 254 13.11 -5.30 -26.99
N PRO A 255 12.07 -6.05 -27.41
CA PRO A 255 11.85 -6.33 -28.82
C PRO A 255 11.74 -5.05 -29.66
N VAL A 256 12.18 -5.10 -30.92
CA VAL A 256 12.16 -3.94 -31.83
C VAL A 256 10.73 -3.41 -32.01
N GLU A 257 9.75 -4.30 -32.07
CA GLU A 257 8.34 -3.93 -32.19
C GLU A 257 7.83 -3.15 -30.97
N PHE A 258 8.42 -3.39 -29.79
CA PHE A 258 8.12 -2.64 -28.58
C PHE A 258 8.73 -1.24 -28.63
N LEU A 259 9.99 -1.12 -29.06
CA LEU A 259 10.69 0.17 -29.18
C LEU A 259 10.03 1.10 -30.20
N GLN A 260 9.47 0.55 -31.29
CA GLN A 260 8.76 1.31 -32.31
C GLN A 260 7.44 1.94 -31.83
N ARG A 261 6.96 1.60 -30.63
CA ARG A 261 5.71 2.15 -30.07
C ARG A 261 5.85 3.57 -29.52
N SER A 262 7.07 4.08 -29.32
CA SER A 262 7.29 5.43 -28.79
C SER A 262 8.55 6.06 -29.34
N GLU A 263 8.43 7.30 -29.82
CA GLU A 263 9.58 8.11 -30.23
C GLU A 263 10.54 8.40 -29.06
N ARG A 264 10.06 8.33 -27.81
CA ARG A 264 10.93 8.49 -26.62
C ARG A 264 11.97 7.38 -26.49
N CYS A 265 11.75 6.22 -27.12
CA CYS A 265 12.73 5.13 -27.11
C CYS A 265 14.07 5.55 -27.73
N ALA A 266 14.07 6.47 -28.70
CA ALA A 266 15.29 6.99 -29.33
C ALA A 266 16.21 7.76 -28.37
N ARG A 267 15.73 8.13 -27.17
CA ARG A 267 16.56 8.71 -26.11
C ARG A 267 17.45 7.67 -25.42
N TYR A 268 17.03 6.40 -25.42
CA TYR A 268 17.61 5.33 -24.59
C TYR A 268 18.22 4.19 -25.42
N PHE A 269 17.73 3.99 -26.64
CA PHE A 269 18.12 2.90 -27.52
C PHE A 269 18.53 3.47 -28.87
N ASP A 270 19.64 2.97 -29.41
CA ASP A 270 20.03 3.25 -30.79
C ASP A 270 19.29 2.34 -31.77
N GLU A 271 19.46 2.59 -33.08
CA GLU A 271 18.78 1.83 -34.14
C GLU A 271 19.38 0.43 -34.39
N SER A 272 20.31 -0.05 -33.54
CA SER A 272 21.12 -1.24 -33.80
C SER A 272 20.64 -2.54 -33.15
#